data_AF-A0A2V8X5Z4-F1
#
_entry.id   AF-A0A2V8X5Z4-F1
#
_cell.length_a   1.000
_cell.length_b   1.000
_cell.length_c   1.000
_cell.angle_alpha   90.00
_cell.angle_beta   90.00
_cell.angle_gamma   90.00
#
_symmetry.space_group_name_H-M   'P 1'
#
loop_
_entity.id
_entity.type
_entity.pdbx_description
1 polymer ?
#
loop_
_entity_poly.entity_id
_entity_poly.type
_entity_poly.pdbx_seq_one_letter_code
_entity_poly.pdbx_strand_id
1 'polypeptide(L)' 'PAIADPSAPLLPALTSLRQAAIEIAFTAAEQAQRDGLAPQTTPEALRNAITSAQWAPQYSLYL' A
#
# COMPACT_ATOMS: atom_id res chain seq x y z
N PRO A 1 15.76 -10.35 5.64
CA PRO A 1 16.11 -9.05 5.00
C PRO A 1 17.61 -8.84 5.11
N ALA A 2 18.22 -8.05 4.21
CA ALA A 2 19.67 -7.80 4.20
C ALA A 2 20.24 -7.31 5.55
N ILE A 3 19.39 -6.68 6.38
CA ILE A 3 19.73 -6.21 7.73
C ILE A 3 19.97 -7.35 8.73
N ALA A 4 19.45 -8.56 8.47
CA ALA A 4 19.57 -9.75 9.32
C ALA A 4 20.45 -10.85 8.69
N ASP A 5 20.55 -10.87 7.36
CA ASP A 5 21.40 -11.77 6.60
C ASP A 5 21.99 -10.98 5.42
N PRO A 6 23.31 -10.73 5.38
CA PRO A 6 23.98 -9.98 4.31
C PRO A 6 23.75 -10.56 2.90
N SER A 7 23.38 -11.84 2.81
CA SER A 7 23.11 -12.54 1.54
C SER A 7 21.65 -12.42 1.09
N ALA A 8 20.76 -11.92 1.96
CA ALA A 8 19.36 -11.74 1.62
C ALA A 8 19.15 -10.52 0.70
N PRO A 9 18.14 -10.55 -0.18
CA PRO A 9 17.84 -9.42 -1.05
C PRO A 9 17.51 -8.16 -0.25
N LEU A 10 18.02 -7.02 -0.73
CA LEU A 10 17.79 -5.69 -0.14
C LEU A 10 16.33 -5.25 -0.27
N LEU A 11 15.67 -5.66 -1.34
CA LEU A 11 14.30 -5.29 -1.67
C LEU A 11 13.34 -6.48 -1.54
N PRO A 12 12.04 -6.23 -1.32
CA PRO A 12 11.03 -7.27 -1.35
C PRO A 12 11.03 -8.01 -2.69
N ALA A 13 10.60 -9.27 -2.66
CA ALA A 13 10.42 -10.05 -3.89
C ALA A 13 9.37 -9.38 -4.79
N LEU A 14 9.55 -9.46 -6.11
CA LEU A 14 8.59 -8.90 -7.08
C LEU A 14 7.18 -9.48 -6.91
N THR A 15 7.07 -10.74 -6.47
CA THR A 15 5.79 -11.38 -6.15
C THR A 15 5.04 -10.69 -5.00
N SER A 16 5.74 -9.97 -4.12
CA SER A 16 5.18 -9.21 -3.00
C SER A 16 4.97 -7.72 -3.31
N LEU A 17 5.20 -7.28 -4.55
CA LEU A 17 5.18 -5.86 -4.92
C LEU A 17 3.84 -5.18 -4.63
N ARG A 18 2.70 -5.84 -4.89
CA ARG A 18 1.37 -5.27 -4.61
C ARG A 18 1.15 -5.02 -3.12
N GLN A 19 1.62 -5.94 -2.27
CA GLN A 19 1.54 -5.79 -0.82
C GLN A 19 2.45 -4.67 -0.34
N ALA A 20 3.69 -4.60 -0.85
CA ALA A 20 4.61 -3.52 -0.53
C ALA A 20 4.03 -2.14 -0.92
N ALA A 21 3.38 -2.03 -2.08
CA ALA A 21 2.72 -0.80 -2.52
C ALA A 21 1.58 -0.37 -1.57
N ILE A 22 0.80 -1.32 -1.03
CA ILE A 22 -0.27 -1.02 -0.07
C ILE A 22 0.30 -0.43 1.23
N GLU A 23 1.36 -1.03 1.78
CA GLU A 23 1.97 -0.52 3.02
C GLU A 23 2.63 0.86 2.83
N ILE A 24 3.26 1.08 1.67
CA ILE A 24 3.81 2.40 1.32
C ILE A 24 2.68 3.43 1.22
N ALA A 25 1.60 3.11 0.50
CA ALA A 25 0.45 4.01 0.36
C ALA A 25 -0.22 4.31 1.71
N PHE A 26 -0.34 3.31 2.59
CA PHE A 26 -0.91 3.49 3.93
C PHE A 26 -0.06 4.44 4.76
N THR A 27 1.26 4.22 4.80
CA THR A 27 2.19 5.08 5.56
C THR A 27 2.19 6.52 5.04
N ALA A 28 2.19 6.69 3.71
CA ALA A 28 2.13 8.00 3.08
C ALA A 28 0.82 8.74 3.38
N ALA A 29 -0.32 8.03 3.30
CA ALA A 29 -1.62 8.62 3.56
C ALA A 29 -1.83 8.94 5.06
N GLU A 30 -1.34 8.08 5.96
CA GLU A 30 -1.36 8.35 7.40
C GLU A 30 -0.51 9.59 7.73
N GLN A 31 0.66 9.73 7.10
CA GLN A 31 1.48 10.93 7.26
C GLN A 31 0.78 12.19 6.69
N ALA A 32 0.15 12.10 5.53
CA ALA A 32 -0.62 13.20 4.96
C ALA A 32 -1.79 13.63 5.87
N GLN A 33 -2.43 12.68 6.56
CA GLN A 33 -3.45 12.99 7.57
C GLN A 33 -2.83 13.75 8.76
N ARG A 34 -1.70 13.28 9.30
CA ARG A 34 -1.00 13.96 10.41
C ARG A 34 -0.62 15.40 10.06
N ASP A 35 -0.18 15.63 8.82
CA ASP A 35 0.23 16.94 8.33
C ASP A 35 -0.96 17.83 7.93
N GLY A 36 -2.21 17.34 8.08
CA GLY A 36 -3.42 18.07 7.72
C GLY A 36 -3.65 18.22 6.21
N LEU A 37 -2.94 17.46 5.39
CA LEU A 37 -3.02 17.47 3.92
C LEU A 37 -4.14 16.56 3.39
N ALA A 38 -4.66 15.66 4.24
CA ALA A 38 -5.74 14.73 3.90
C ALA A 38 -6.80 14.67 5.02
N PRO A 39 -8.08 14.37 4.68
CA PRO A 39 -9.14 14.18 5.68
C PRO A 39 -8.81 13.04 6.65
N GLN A 40 -9.12 13.24 7.92
CA GLN A 40 -8.96 12.22 8.97
C GLN A 40 -9.94 11.06 8.76
N THR A 41 -9.44 9.84 8.86
CA THR A 41 -10.23 8.60 8.81
C THR A 41 -9.67 7.59 9.82
N THR A 42 -10.36 6.49 10.05
CA THR A 42 -9.79 5.40 10.85
C THR A 42 -8.74 4.63 10.02
N PRO A 43 -7.75 4.00 10.67
CA PRO A 43 -6.75 3.17 9.98
C PRO A 43 -7.37 2.09 9.09
N GLU A 44 -8.48 1.47 9.53
CA GLU A 44 -9.19 0.43 8.79
C GLU A 44 -9.86 1.00 7.55
N ALA A 45 -10.55 2.14 7.69
CA ALA A 45 -11.17 2.83 6.56
C ALA A 45 -10.12 3.26 5.53
N LEU A 46 -8.96 3.72 5.98
CA LEU A 46 -7.85 4.11 5.12
C LEU A 46 -7.28 2.91 4.34
N ARG A 47 -7.03 1.78 5.02
CA ARG A 47 -6.56 0.54 4.38
C ARG A 47 -7.58 0.00 3.37
N ASN A 48 -8.87 0.06 3.71
CA ASN A 48 -9.94 -0.37 2.81
C ASN A 48 -10.02 0.52 1.57
N ALA A 49 -9.88 1.85 1.73
CA ALA A 49 -9.88 2.79 0.61
C ALA A 49 -8.70 2.54 -0.33
N ILE A 50 -7.49 2.35 0.20
CA ILE A 50 -6.29 2.06 -0.59
C ILE A 50 -6.45 0.74 -1.37
N THR A 51 -6.93 -0.31 -0.71
CA THR A 51 -7.08 -1.63 -1.34
C THR A 51 -8.16 -1.59 -2.41
N SER A 52 -9.27 -0.89 -2.17
CA SER A 52 -10.37 -0.75 -3.13
C SER A 52 -10.03 0.14 -4.33
N ALA A 53 -9.14 1.13 -4.13
CA ALA A 53 -8.67 2.01 -5.21
C ALA A 53 -7.63 1.33 -6.12
N GLN A 54 -7.13 0.15 -5.73
CA GLN A 54 -6.10 -0.53 -6.50
C GLN A 54 -6.70 -1.11 -7.79
N TRP A 55 -6.23 -0.61 -8.93
CA TRP A 55 -6.63 -1.15 -10.23
C TRP A 55 -6.25 -2.63 -10.36
N ALA A 56 -7.17 -3.41 -10.90
CA ALA A 56 -6.98 -4.82 -11.24
C ALA A 56 -7.13 -5.01 -12.76
N PRO A 57 -6.30 -5.86 -13.39
CA PRO A 57 -6.35 -6.16 -14.81
C PRO A 57 -7.51 -7.09 -15.15
N GLN A 58 -8.73 -6.64 -14.88
CA GLN A 58 -9.98 -7.33 -15.15
C GLN A 58 -10.83 -6.50 -16.12
N TYR A 59 -11.56 -7.17 -17.00
CA TYR A 59 -12.52 -6.51 -17.85
C TYR A 59 -13.79 -6.21 -17.06
N SER A 60 -14.19 -4.95 -17.04
CA SER A 60 -15.48 -4.55 -16.48
C SER A 60 -16.62 -5.14 -17.31
N LEU A 61 -17.61 -5.72 -16.64
CA LEU A 61 -18.86 -6.08 -17.27
C LEU A 61 -19.64 -4.80 -17.56
N TYR A 62 -19.90 -4.54 -18.84
CA TYR A 62 -20.86 -3.51 -19.25
C TYR A 62 -22.23 -4.19 -19.33
N LEU A 63 -23.08 -3.94 -18.34
CA LEU A 63 -24.50 -4.33 -18.33
C LEU A 63 -25.37 -3.20 -18.88
#